data_AF-A0A815W2S0-F1
#
_entry.id   AF-A0A815W2S0-F1
#
_cell.length_a   1.000
_cell.length_b   1.000
_cell.length_c   1.000
_cell.angle_alpha   90.00
_cell.angle_beta   90.00
_cell.angle_gamma   90.00
#
_symmetry.space_group_name_H-M   'P 1'
#
loop_
_entity.id
_entity.type
_entity.pdbx_description
1 polymer ?
#
loop_
_entity_poly.entity_id
_entity_poly.type
_entity_poly.pdbx_seq_one_letter_code
_entity_poly.pdbx_strand_id
1 'polypeptide(L)'
;MQKWLHQHWSSTERYTCTISNGGCDANAGCSHDNTTNAVECTCKTGYTNTGVAPNVVCTDTCTIKNGGCDPNAGCSHDNTTNAVECTCKTGYSDTGVAPNVVCTDTCTIKNGGCDPNAGCSHDNTTNAVECTCKTGYSDTGVAPNVVCTGTVVASTL
;
A
#
# COMPACT_ATOMS: atom_id res chain seq x y z
N MET A 1 -12.07 45.12 28.75
CA MET A 1 -13.07 44.29 28.03
C MET A 1 -12.79 44.40 26.54
N GLN A 2 -12.01 43.47 26.00
CA GLN A 2 -11.65 43.43 24.58
C GLN A 2 -12.82 42.83 23.81
N LYS A 3 -13.56 43.69 23.08
CA LYS A 3 -14.44 43.24 22.01
C LYS A 3 -13.54 42.84 20.84
N TRP A 4 -13.33 41.55 20.65
CA TRP A 4 -12.76 41.03 19.41
C TRP A 4 -13.83 41.19 18.32
N LEU A 5 -13.72 42.31 17.59
CA LEU A 5 -14.44 42.57 16.37
C LEU A 5 -14.09 41.46 15.37
N HIS A 6 -15.11 40.73 14.93
CA HIS A 6 -15.01 39.81 13.81
C HIS A 6 -14.39 40.58 12.65
N GLN A 7 -13.17 40.17 12.28
CA GLN A 7 -12.42 40.74 11.18
C GLN A 7 -13.28 40.65 9.91
N HIS A 8 -13.62 41.81 9.37
CA HIS A 8 -14.09 41.97 8.01
C HIS A 8 -12.97 41.54 7.05
N TRP A 9 -13.13 40.41 6.36
CA TRP A 9 -12.40 40.19 5.11
C TRP A 9 -13.21 40.82 3.97
N SER A 10 -12.74 41.97 3.51
CA SER A 10 -13.27 42.73 2.40
C SER A 10 -12.97 42.06 1.05
N SER A 11 -13.91 42.21 0.13
CA SER A 11 -13.82 42.10 -1.34
C SER A 11 -14.03 40.72 -1.97
N THR A 12 -14.99 40.72 -2.90
CA THR A 12 -15.49 39.64 -3.74
C THR A 12 -14.43 39.07 -4.68
N GLU A 13 -13.46 38.31 -4.19
CA GLU A 13 -12.88 37.28 -5.04
C GLU A 13 -13.94 36.21 -5.26
N ARG A 14 -14.64 36.28 -6.39
CA ARG A 14 -15.47 35.17 -6.85
C ARG A 14 -14.51 34.01 -7.17
N TYR A 15 -14.28 33.15 -6.20
CA TYR A 15 -13.63 31.87 -6.45
C TYR A 15 -14.59 31.04 -7.34
N THR A 16 -14.20 30.88 -8.59
CA THR A 16 -14.81 29.95 -9.53
C THR A 16 -13.84 28.80 -9.74
N CYS A 17 -14.27 27.65 -10.26
CA CYS A 17 -13.31 26.59 -10.57
C CYS A 17 -12.20 27.01 -11.55
N THR A 18 -12.43 28.06 -12.34
CA THR A 18 -11.44 28.66 -13.24
C THR A 18 -10.50 29.67 -12.57
N ILE A 19 -10.80 30.14 -11.34
CA ILE A 19 -10.01 31.12 -10.60
C ILE A 19 -9.61 30.51 -9.26
N SER A 20 -8.31 30.31 -9.05
CA SER A 20 -7.77 29.73 -7.81
C SER A 20 -8.41 28.38 -7.43
N ASN A 21 -8.79 27.56 -8.42
CA ASN A 21 -9.45 26.26 -8.22
C ASN A 21 -10.68 26.33 -7.30
N GLY A 22 -11.45 27.43 -7.32
CA GLY A 22 -12.59 27.59 -6.41
C GLY A 22 -12.22 27.69 -4.93
N GLY A 23 -10.94 27.86 -4.59
CA GLY A 23 -10.43 27.76 -3.22
C GLY A 23 -10.24 26.32 -2.73
N CYS A 24 -10.40 25.32 -3.60
CA CYS A 24 -10.19 23.92 -3.25
C CYS A 24 -8.70 23.60 -3.05
N ASP A 25 -8.43 22.60 -2.21
CA ASP A 25 -7.11 21.98 -2.04
C ASP A 25 -6.45 21.62 -3.39
N ALA A 26 -5.13 21.67 -3.48
CA ALA A 26 -4.39 21.35 -4.70
C ALA A 26 -4.65 19.91 -5.22
N ASN A 27 -4.94 18.99 -4.31
CA ASN A 27 -5.29 17.60 -4.58
C ASN A 27 -6.81 17.37 -4.66
N ALA A 28 -7.61 18.44 -4.68
CA ALA A 28 -9.04 18.39 -4.98
C ALA A 28 -9.34 18.83 -6.42
N GLY A 29 -10.37 18.22 -7.01
CA GLY A 29 -11.10 18.78 -8.15
C GLY A 29 -12.14 19.78 -7.69
N CYS A 30 -12.38 20.81 -8.51
CA CYS A 30 -13.44 21.79 -8.30
C CYS A 30 -14.58 21.54 -9.28
N SER A 31 -15.80 21.53 -8.78
CA SER A 31 -17.06 21.54 -9.53
C SER A 31 -18.03 22.58 -8.98
N HIS A 32 -19.19 22.71 -9.61
CA HIS A 32 -20.29 23.50 -9.10
C HIS A 32 -21.50 22.61 -8.87
N ASP A 33 -22.18 22.79 -7.73
CA ASP A 33 -23.46 22.13 -7.47
C ASP A 33 -24.50 22.59 -8.52
N ASN A 34 -25.22 21.62 -9.09
CA ASN A 34 -26.13 21.88 -10.22
C ASN A 34 -27.39 22.69 -9.82
N THR A 35 -27.68 22.83 -8.54
CA THR A 35 -28.91 23.49 -8.04
C THR A 35 -28.65 24.89 -7.48
N THR A 36 -27.59 25.02 -6.70
CA THR A 36 -27.20 26.24 -5.98
C THR A 36 -26.09 27.00 -6.70
N ASN A 37 -25.41 26.36 -7.66
CA ASN A 37 -24.21 26.88 -8.34
C ASN A 37 -23.05 27.17 -7.36
N ALA A 38 -23.11 26.64 -6.13
CA ALA A 38 -22.04 26.74 -5.15
C ALA A 38 -20.81 25.93 -5.59
N VAL A 39 -19.61 26.39 -5.24
CA VAL A 39 -18.38 25.63 -5.48
C VAL A 39 -18.39 24.38 -4.60
N GLU A 40 -18.05 23.25 -5.20
CA GLU A 40 -17.84 21.97 -4.53
C GLU A 40 -16.43 21.46 -4.78
N CYS A 41 -15.76 21.07 -3.70
CA CYS A 41 -14.42 20.50 -3.75
C CYS A 41 -14.52 18.99 -3.45
N THR A 42 -13.93 18.16 -4.30
CA THR A 42 -13.85 16.71 -4.09
C THR A 42 -12.41 16.26 -4.26
N CYS A 43 -11.89 15.48 -3.30
CA CYS A 43 -10.54 14.95 -3.41
C CYS A 43 -10.38 14.09 -4.67
N LYS A 44 -9.27 14.28 -5.38
CA LYS A 44 -8.90 13.45 -6.53
C LYS A 44 -8.69 12.01 -6.07
N THR A 45 -8.81 11.06 -7.00
CA THR A 45 -8.48 9.65 -6.78
C THR A 45 -7.13 9.51 -6.07
N GLY A 46 -7.05 8.67 -5.04
CA GLY A 46 -5.85 8.51 -4.22
C GLY A 46 -5.76 9.45 -3.02
N TYR A 47 -6.65 10.42 -2.88
CA TYR A 47 -6.68 11.35 -1.74
C TYR A 47 -7.97 11.20 -0.94
N THR A 48 -7.84 11.31 0.38
CA THR A 48 -8.95 11.23 1.33
C THR A 48 -9.20 12.61 1.93
N ASN A 49 -10.47 13.02 2.04
CA ASN A 49 -10.82 14.26 2.71
C ASN A 49 -10.63 14.12 4.23
N THR A 50 -9.66 14.84 4.78
CA THR A 50 -9.37 14.92 6.22
C THR A 50 -9.80 16.26 6.83
N GLY A 51 -10.35 17.16 6.00
CA GLY A 51 -10.88 18.44 6.43
C GLY A 51 -12.21 18.32 7.16
N VAL A 52 -12.68 19.45 7.69
CA VAL A 52 -13.99 19.58 8.32
C VAL A 52 -14.82 20.53 7.46
N ALA A 53 -16.07 20.14 7.18
CA ALA A 53 -16.98 20.94 6.38
C ALA A 53 -17.07 22.40 6.89
N PRO A 54 -17.02 23.40 6.00
CA PRO A 54 -17.04 23.30 4.54
C PRO A 54 -15.66 23.13 3.88
N ASN A 55 -14.57 23.08 4.64
CA ASN A 55 -13.20 23.05 4.12
C ASN A 55 -12.78 21.61 3.78
N VAL A 56 -12.44 21.38 2.52
CA VAL A 56 -11.89 20.10 2.05
C VAL A 56 -10.37 20.18 2.09
N VAL A 57 -9.75 19.18 2.75
CA VAL A 57 -8.30 19.01 2.80
C VAL A 57 -8.00 17.62 2.29
N CYS A 58 -7.22 17.52 1.23
CA CYS A 58 -6.99 16.26 0.54
C CYS A 58 -5.62 15.70 0.87
N THR A 59 -5.61 14.73 1.78
CA THR A 59 -4.40 14.06 2.24
C THR A 59 -4.21 12.76 1.46
N ASP A 60 -2.95 12.46 1.11
CA ASP A 60 -2.58 11.19 0.49
C ASP A 60 -3.12 10.01 1.30
N THR A 61 -3.92 9.16 0.66
CA THR A 61 -4.61 8.04 1.31
C THR A 61 -3.62 7.02 1.88
N CYS A 62 -2.46 6.82 1.26
CA CYS A 62 -1.43 5.92 1.79
C CYS A 62 -0.87 6.37 3.14
N THR A 63 -0.90 7.67 3.43
CA THR A 63 -0.48 8.20 4.74
C THR A 63 -1.52 8.00 5.84
N ILE A 64 -2.75 7.64 5.47
CA ILE A 64 -3.86 7.41 6.39
C ILE A 64 -4.11 5.92 6.49
N LYS A 65 -3.75 5.32 7.63
CA LYS A 65 -3.96 3.88 7.89
C LYS A 65 -3.43 2.99 6.75
N ASN A 66 -2.28 3.33 6.17
CA ASN A 66 -1.65 2.60 5.05
C ASN A 66 -2.59 2.42 3.84
N GLY A 67 -3.48 3.37 3.56
CA GLY A 67 -4.47 3.27 2.50
C GLY A 67 -5.49 2.14 2.66
N GLY A 68 -5.57 1.52 3.84
CA GLY A 68 -6.36 0.32 4.07
C GLY A 68 -5.69 -0.98 3.64
N CYS A 69 -4.42 -0.94 3.20
CA CYS A 69 -3.66 -2.13 2.86
C CYS A 69 -3.38 -3.02 4.09
N ASP A 70 -3.17 -4.31 3.85
CA ASP A 70 -2.71 -5.28 4.84
C ASP A 70 -1.43 -4.76 5.57
N PRO A 71 -1.24 -5.05 6.88
CA PRO A 71 -0.04 -4.64 7.61
C PRO A 71 1.29 -5.11 6.99
N ASN A 72 1.28 -6.26 6.30
CA ASN A 72 2.41 -6.82 5.58
C ASN A 72 2.45 -6.39 4.11
N ALA A 73 1.60 -5.44 3.69
CA ALA A 73 1.66 -4.76 2.40
C ALA A 73 2.24 -3.35 2.51
N GLY A 74 2.86 -2.88 1.43
CA GLY A 74 3.10 -1.46 1.17
C GLY A 74 1.93 -0.84 0.42
N CYS A 75 1.69 0.45 0.66
CA CYS A 75 0.73 1.26 -0.08
C CYS A 75 1.45 2.13 -1.11
N SER A 76 0.94 2.15 -2.33
CA SER A 76 1.37 3.00 -3.43
C SER A 76 0.17 3.50 -4.24
N HIS A 77 0.43 4.23 -5.32
CA HIS A 77 -0.60 4.66 -6.26
C HIS A 77 -0.35 4.06 -7.63
N ASP A 78 -1.41 3.59 -8.27
CA ASP A 78 -1.37 3.21 -9.68
C ASP A 78 -0.98 4.43 -10.54
N ASN A 79 0.02 4.25 -11.41
CA ASN A 79 0.62 5.35 -12.16
C ASN A 79 -0.32 6.02 -13.18
N THR A 80 -1.45 5.38 -13.53
CA THR A 80 -2.38 5.89 -14.54
C THR A 80 -3.63 6.52 -13.92
N THR A 81 -4.18 5.87 -12.91
CA THR A 81 -5.45 6.24 -12.27
C THR A 81 -5.25 6.98 -10.95
N ASN A 82 -4.05 6.93 -10.37
CA ASN A 82 -3.71 7.37 -9.03
C ASN A 82 -4.50 6.65 -7.92
N ALA A 83 -5.16 5.53 -8.24
CA ALA A 83 -5.86 4.71 -7.26
C ALA A 83 -4.87 4.09 -6.27
N VAL A 84 -5.30 3.90 -5.03
CA VAL A 84 -4.51 3.19 -4.01
C VAL A 84 -4.26 1.76 -4.50
N GLU A 85 -2.99 1.35 -4.43
CA GLU A 85 -2.53 0.01 -4.77
C GLU A 85 -1.78 -0.57 -3.58
N CYS A 86 -2.11 -1.81 -3.23
CA CYS A 86 -1.46 -2.53 -2.15
C CYS A 86 -0.59 -3.64 -2.73
N THR A 87 0.67 -3.71 -2.31
CA THR A 87 1.58 -4.79 -2.73
C THR A 87 2.20 -5.46 -1.51
N CYS A 88 2.17 -6.79 -1.44
CA CYS A 88 2.81 -7.52 -0.36
C CYS A 88 4.32 -7.24 -0.31
N LYS A 89 4.83 -7.01 0.91
CA LYS A 89 6.27 -6.84 1.15
C LYS A 89 7.01 -8.13 0.82
N THR A 90 8.30 -8.02 0.52
CA THR A 90 9.19 -9.17 0.31
C THR A 90 9.01 -10.21 1.42
N GLY A 91 8.89 -11.48 1.06
CA GLY A 91 8.62 -12.59 1.99
C GLY A 91 7.13 -12.89 2.21
N TYR A 92 6.22 -12.05 1.71
CA TYR A 92 4.78 -12.29 1.77
C TYR A 92 4.19 -12.47 0.38
N SER A 93 3.19 -13.35 0.28
CA SER A 93 2.45 -13.60 -0.94
C SER A 93 1.01 -13.14 -0.80
N ASP A 94 0.44 -12.57 -1.86
CA ASP A 94 -0.97 -12.21 -1.87
C ASP A 94 -1.85 -13.46 -1.95
N THR A 95 -2.71 -13.59 -0.96
CA THR A 95 -3.68 -14.68 -0.80
C THR A 95 -5.12 -14.16 -0.75
N GLY A 96 -5.29 -12.86 -0.96
CA GLY A 96 -6.58 -12.18 -0.96
C GLY A 96 -7.40 -12.46 -2.22
N VAL A 97 -8.55 -11.80 -2.28
CA VAL A 97 -9.43 -11.80 -3.46
C VAL A 97 -9.60 -10.35 -3.88
N ALA A 98 -9.27 -10.08 -5.15
CA ALA A 98 -9.38 -8.75 -5.72
C ALA A 98 -10.75 -8.11 -5.40
N PRO A 99 -10.77 -6.84 -4.95
CA PRO A 99 -9.64 -5.90 -4.89
C PRO A 99 -8.82 -5.95 -3.59
N ASN A 100 -9.15 -6.84 -2.64
CA ASN A 100 -8.51 -6.86 -1.32
C ASN A 100 -7.24 -7.72 -1.36
N VAL A 101 -6.11 -7.11 -1.00
CA VAL A 101 -4.82 -7.78 -0.84
C VAL A 101 -4.69 -8.32 0.58
N VAL A 102 -4.29 -9.58 0.72
CA VAL A 102 -4.04 -10.23 2.02
C VAL A 102 -2.67 -10.89 1.97
N CYS A 103 -1.74 -10.39 2.78
CA CYS A 103 -0.34 -10.77 2.70
C CYS A 103 -0.01 -11.82 3.74
N THR A 104 0.09 -13.06 3.27
CA THR A 104 0.41 -14.23 4.08
C THR A 104 1.88 -14.59 3.92
N ASP A 105 2.53 -14.99 5.03
CA ASP A 105 3.91 -15.45 5.03
C ASP A 105 4.11 -16.56 3.97
N THR A 106 5.04 -16.33 3.05
CA THR A 106 5.28 -17.22 1.91
C THR A 106 5.75 -18.60 2.34
N CYS A 107 6.49 -18.73 3.44
CA CYS A 107 6.91 -20.04 3.97
C CYS A 107 5.73 -20.90 4.42
N THR A 108 4.60 -20.29 4.80
CA THR A 108 3.38 -21.02 5.17
C THR A 108 2.60 -21.52 3.94
N ILE A 109 2.92 -21.01 2.75
CA ILE A 109 2.27 -21.36 1.49
C ILE A 109 3.21 -22.27 0.70
N LYS A 110 2.88 -23.56 0.61
CA LYS A 110 3.68 -24.54 -0.15
C LYS A 110 5.18 -24.51 0.19
N ASN A 111 5.52 -24.31 1.47
CA ASN A 111 6.90 -24.24 1.97
C ASN A 111 7.75 -23.16 1.25
N GLY A 112 7.14 -22.04 0.84
CA GLY A 112 7.80 -20.99 0.07
C GLY A 112 8.37 -21.42 -1.28
N GLY A 113 7.93 -22.58 -1.80
CA GLY A 113 8.50 -23.17 -3.01
C GLY A 113 9.81 -23.93 -2.80
N CYS A 114 10.28 -24.06 -1.56
CA CYS A 114 11.47 -24.83 -1.23
C CYS A 114 11.26 -26.33 -1.49
N ASP A 115 12.36 -27.05 -1.77
CA ASP A 115 12.39 -28.51 -1.84
C ASP A 115 11.71 -29.15 -0.60
N PRO A 116 10.96 -30.26 -0.73
CA PRO A 116 10.34 -30.93 0.42
C PRO A 116 11.32 -31.32 1.54
N ASN A 117 12.59 -31.58 1.20
CA ASN A 117 13.68 -31.88 2.13
C ASN A 117 14.44 -30.63 2.59
N ALA A 118 13.99 -29.43 2.21
CA ALA A 118 14.46 -28.15 2.75
C ALA A 118 13.47 -27.57 3.78
N GLY A 119 14.00 -26.77 4.71
CA GLY A 119 13.21 -25.83 5.51
C GLY A 119 13.12 -24.48 4.78
N CYS A 120 11.99 -23.80 4.96
CA CYS A 120 11.79 -22.43 4.52
C CYS A 120 12.01 -21.46 5.69
N SER A 121 12.72 -20.38 5.43
CA SER A 121 12.95 -19.27 6.36
C SER A 121 13.05 -17.96 5.59
N HIS A 122 13.29 -16.86 6.29
CA HIS A 122 13.49 -15.54 5.69
C HIS A 122 14.90 -15.03 5.97
N ASP A 123 15.53 -14.47 4.94
CA ASP A 123 16.77 -13.72 5.10
C ASP A 123 16.54 -12.53 6.06
N ASN A 124 17.39 -12.40 7.07
CA ASN A 124 17.21 -11.43 8.15
C ASN A 124 17.31 -9.95 7.71
N THR A 125 17.84 -9.68 6.51
CA THR A 125 18.06 -8.31 6.02
C THR A 125 17.00 -7.90 4.99
N THR A 126 16.70 -8.79 4.05
CA THR A 126 15.83 -8.54 2.90
C THR A 126 14.42 -9.09 3.10
N ASN A 127 14.23 -9.98 4.09
CA ASN A 127 13.03 -10.78 4.31
C ASN A 127 12.69 -11.72 3.13
N ALA A 128 13.61 -11.91 2.18
CA ALA A 128 13.43 -12.83 1.06
C ALA A 128 13.34 -14.27 1.56
N VAL A 129 12.57 -15.10 0.86
CA VAL A 129 12.49 -16.53 1.16
C VAL A 129 13.86 -17.18 0.96
N GLU A 130 14.30 -17.93 1.95
CA GLU A 130 15.53 -18.69 1.96
C GLU A 130 15.22 -20.16 2.26
N CYS A 131 15.74 -21.05 1.40
CA CYS A 131 15.60 -22.49 1.53
C CYS A 131 16.90 -23.11 2.02
N THR A 132 16.85 -23.95 3.05
CA THR A 132 18.05 -24.65 3.55
C THR A 132 17.76 -26.13 3.70
N CYS A 133 18.63 -26.99 3.16
CA CYS A 133 18.48 -28.43 3.29
C CYS A 133 18.45 -28.87 4.76
N LYS A 134 17.49 -29.74 5.09
CA LYS A 134 17.40 -30.36 6.41
C LYS A 134 18.62 -31.26 6.66
N THR A 135 18.91 -31.53 7.93
CA THR A 135 20.01 -32.44 8.33
C THR A 135 19.93 -33.77 7.59
N GLY A 136 21.06 -34.20 7.00
CA GLY A 136 21.15 -35.44 6.20
C GLY A 136 20.96 -35.25 4.69
N TYR A 137 20.67 -34.03 4.24
CA TYR A 137 20.56 -33.67 2.83
C TYR A 137 21.60 -32.63 2.45
N SER A 138 22.06 -32.67 1.20
CA SER A 138 22.97 -31.70 0.61
C SER A 138 22.29 -30.96 -0.53
N ASP A 139 22.59 -29.67 -0.67
CA ASP A 139 22.12 -28.89 -1.81
C ASP A 139 22.89 -29.29 -3.08
N THR A 140 22.17 -29.82 -4.06
CA THR A 140 22.66 -30.18 -5.39
C THR A 140 22.00 -29.34 -6.48
N GLY A 141 21.29 -28.28 -6.10
CA GLY A 141 20.62 -27.37 -7.01
C GLY A 141 21.57 -26.40 -7.70
N VAL A 142 20.98 -25.53 -8.51
CA VAL A 142 21.66 -24.38 -9.12
C VAL A 142 20.91 -23.14 -8.69
N ALA A 143 21.65 -22.19 -8.10
CA ALA A 143 21.07 -20.95 -7.59
C ALA A 143 20.15 -20.29 -8.64
N PRO A 144 18.95 -19.81 -8.23
CA PRO A 144 18.46 -19.71 -6.85
C PRO A 144 17.72 -20.97 -6.34
N ASN A 145 17.62 -22.03 -7.13
CA ASN A 145 16.83 -23.21 -6.78
C ASN A 145 17.65 -24.16 -5.91
N VAL A 146 17.24 -24.30 -4.65
CA VAL A 146 17.79 -25.31 -3.73
C VAL A 146 17.14 -26.66 -4.00
N VAL A 147 17.95 -27.69 -4.19
CA VAL A 147 17.49 -29.08 -4.39
C VAL A 147 18.21 -29.97 -3.40
N CYS A 148 17.46 -30.64 -2.53
CA CYS A 148 18.03 -31.33 -1.38
C CYS A 148 18.02 -32.84 -1.61
N THR A 149 19.20 -33.41 -1.88
CA THR A 149 19.37 -34.85 -2.09
C THR A 149 20.05 -35.49 -0.89
N GLY A 150 19.57 -36.66 -0.47
CA GLY A 150 20.12 -37.39 0.66
C GLY A 150 21.48 -37.98 0.33
N THR A 151 22.40 -37.96 1.28
CA THR A 151 23.62 -38.75 1.15
C THR A 151 23.24 -40.21 1.35
N VAL A 152 23.35 -41.05 0.30
CA VAL A 152 23.37 -42.50 0.50
C VAL A 152 24.67 -42.80 1.24
N VAL A 153 24.67 -42.78 2.57
CA VAL A 153 25.67 -43.52 3.31
C VAL A 153 25.37 -44.98 2.99
N ALA A 154 26.07 -45.53 2.00
CA ALA A 154 26.16 -46.95 1.84
C ALA A 154 26.67 -47.49 3.19
N SER A 155 25.75 -48.01 4.01
CA SER A 155 26.11 -48.82 5.16
C SER A 155 26.80 -50.05 4.62
N THR A 156 28.12 -49.96 4.45
CA THR A 156 28.97 -51.13 4.30
C THR A 156 28.98 -51.84 5.65
N LEU A 157 28.10 -52.83 5.79
CA LEU A 157 28.29 -53.97 6.68
C LEU A 157 28.89 -55.11 5.86
#